data_AF-A0AA35NKJ3-F1
#
_entry.id   AF-A0AA35NKJ3-F1
#
_cell.length_a   1.000
_cell.length_b   1.000
_cell.length_c   1.000
_cell.angle_alpha   90.00
_cell.angle_beta   90.00
_cell.angle_gamma   90.00
#
_symmetry.space_group_name_H-M   'P 1'
#
loop_
_entity.id
_entity.type
_entity.pdbx_description
1 polymer ?
#
loop_
_entity_poly.entity_id
_entity_poly.type
_entity_poly.pdbx_seq_one_letter_code
_entity_poly.pdbx_strand_id
1 'polypeptide(L)'
;MTQYNFIVDASAFEKGLGNIKRWCSDCTETVTLNFYIPTFTLNELDFLQQRRKSFAARESLKFIDRLDDPSFTNLKVFIEFPEVLDIILWSDVMEHNNNAGKVNIAKLPKRLKNLLKSCIYKCYLEGNEGLHWFLISEDPQIREMAVQCNIPSCSIVDVDSILSKDMNDKSFRESERFNNMMLKNGTKEESENGRETIKTNFDKTVYASRGTGELWSP
;
A
#
# COMPACT_ATOMS: atom_id res chain seq x y z
N MET A 1 -0.31 2.04 -21.31
CA MET A 1 0.35 2.33 -20.02
C MET A 1 -0.65 2.01 -18.93
N THR A 2 -0.27 1.17 -17.97
CA THR A 2 -1.11 0.85 -16.82
C THR A 2 -0.95 1.97 -15.81
N GLN A 3 -2.05 2.56 -15.36
CA GLN A 3 -2.03 3.68 -14.43
C GLN A 3 -2.52 3.22 -13.07
N TYR A 4 -1.74 3.51 -12.04
CA TYR A 4 -2.12 3.24 -10.64
C TYR A 4 -2.27 4.54 -9.89
N ASN A 5 -3.41 4.71 -9.20
CA ASN A 5 -3.71 5.92 -8.45
C ASN A 5 -3.91 5.56 -6.98
N PHE A 6 -3.07 6.13 -6.12
CA PHE A 6 -3.03 5.81 -4.71
C PHE A 6 -3.18 7.05 -3.85
N ILE A 7 -4.04 6.96 -2.85
CA ILE A 7 -4.12 7.92 -1.75
C ILE A 7 -3.26 7.35 -0.62
N VAL A 8 -2.23 8.08 -0.22
CA VAL A 8 -1.24 7.53 0.72
C VAL A 8 -1.47 8.08 2.13
N ASP A 9 -1.77 7.17 3.07
CA ASP A 9 -1.90 7.48 4.49
C ASP A 9 -0.53 7.61 5.18
N ALA A 10 -0.48 8.29 6.33
CA ALA A 10 0.74 8.45 7.13
C ALA A 10 1.29 7.12 7.64
N SER A 11 0.42 6.18 7.99
CA SER A 11 0.84 4.84 8.41
C SER A 11 1.59 4.08 7.31
N ALA A 12 1.25 4.35 6.04
CA ALA A 12 1.91 3.73 4.90
C ALA A 12 3.35 4.24 4.75
N PHE A 13 3.53 5.56 4.90
CA PHE A 13 4.85 6.17 4.94
C PHE A 13 5.68 5.71 6.15
N GLU A 14 5.10 5.66 7.34
CA GLU A 14 5.84 5.28 8.55
C GLU A 14 6.37 3.83 8.48
N LYS A 15 5.57 2.89 7.97
CA LYS A 15 5.89 1.45 8.01
C LYS A 15 6.45 0.90 6.70
N GLY A 16 6.18 1.52 5.56
CA GLY A 16 6.60 1.00 4.25
C GLY A 16 7.26 2.01 3.32
N LEU A 17 7.89 3.05 3.87
CA LEU A 17 8.70 4.01 3.10
C LEU A 17 9.67 3.33 2.12
N GLY A 18 10.28 2.22 2.52
CA GLY A 18 11.21 1.47 1.67
C GLY A 18 10.56 0.95 0.39
N ASN A 19 9.35 0.40 0.50
CA ASN A 19 8.59 -0.11 -0.64
C ASN A 19 8.17 1.05 -1.54
N ILE A 20 7.66 2.15 -0.97
CA ILE A 20 7.24 3.33 -1.73
C ILE A 20 8.44 3.92 -2.51
N LYS A 21 9.62 4.03 -1.88
CA LYS A 21 10.85 4.48 -2.56
C LYS A 21 11.26 3.57 -3.72
N ARG A 22 11.12 2.26 -3.53
CA ARG A 22 11.38 1.27 -4.59
C ARG A 22 10.41 1.45 -5.75
N TRP A 23 9.11 1.58 -5.48
CA TRP A 23 8.09 1.79 -6.51
C TRP A 23 8.37 3.04 -7.35
N CYS A 24 8.78 4.14 -6.72
CA CYS A 24 9.13 5.37 -7.44
C CYS A 24 10.38 5.21 -8.31
N SER A 25 11.39 4.49 -7.83
CA SER A 25 12.66 4.30 -8.57
C SER A 25 12.53 3.30 -9.71
N ASP A 26 11.74 2.24 -9.53
CA ASP A 26 11.62 1.11 -10.46
C ASP A 26 10.48 1.30 -11.48
N CYS A 27 9.89 2.49 -11.55
CA CYS A 27 8.83 2.82 -12.49
C CYS A 27 9.27 2.64 -13.95
N THR A 28 8.89 1.52 -14.56
CA THR A 28 9.11 1.27 -15.99
C THR A 28 8.26 2.20 -16.87
N GLU A 29 8.66 2.42 -18.12
CA GLU A 29 7.89 3.22 -19.11
C GLU A 29 6.47 2.71 -19.37
N THR A 30 6.14 1.51 -18.90
CA THR A 30 4.81 0.91 -19.10
C THR A 30 3.81 1.26 -17.99
N VAL A 31 4.31 1.70 -16.82
CA VAL A 31 3.50 1.94 -15.61
C VAL A 31 3.64 3.39 -15.16
N THR A 32 2.50 4.05 -14.93
CA THR A 32 2.45 5.41 -14.37
C THR A 32 1.87 5.35 -12.96
N LEU A 33 2.61 5.89 -11.98
CA LEU A 33 2.17 5.98 -10.59
C LEU A 33 1.66 7.39 -10.29
N ASN A 34 0.48 7.48 -9.69
CA ASN A 34 -0.05 8.74 -9.19
C ASN A 34 -0.28 8.64 -7.69
N PHE A 35 0.35 9.54 -6.95
CA PHE A 35 0.16 9.66 -5.51
C PHE A 35 -0.65 10.89 -5.19
N TYR A 36 -1.69 10.70 -4.40
CA TYR A 36 -2.38 11.77 -3.71
C TYR A 36 -1.98 11.75 -2.24
N ILE A 37 -1.50 12.89 -1.75
CA ILE A 37 -1.07 13.07 -0.37
C ILE A 37 -2.06 14.02 0.30
N PRO A 38 -3.00 13.49 1.12
CA PRO A 38 -3.90 14.30 1.91
C PRO A 38 -3.15 15.21 2.88
N THR A 39 -3.73 16.37 3.19
CA THR A 39 -3.25 17.25 4.25
C THR A 39 -3.24 16.55 5.61
N PHE A 40 -4.16 15.61 5.83
CA PHE A 40 -4.15 14.73 6.99
C PHE A 40 -2.83 13.98 7.14
N THR A 41 -2.32 13.40 6.03
CA THR A 41 -1.09 12.61 6.03
C THR A 41 0.12 13.45 6.44
N LEU A 42 0.25 14.65 5.88
CA LEU A 42 1.33 15.59 6.25
C LEU A 42 1.27 15.97 7.74
N ASN A 43 0.09 16.34 8.23
CA ASN A 43 -0.12 16.73 9.62
C ASN A 43 0.14 15.58 10.61
N GLU A 44 -0.15 14.33 10.22
CA GLU A 44 0.11 13.17 11.05
C GLU A 44 1.61 12.83 11.07
N LEU A 45 2.29 12.89 9.93
CA LEU A 45 3.75 12.71 9.88
C LEU A 45 4.49 13.79 10.68
N ASP A 46 4.06 15.06 10.60
CA ASP A 46 4.61 16.14 11.40
C ASP A 46 4.40 15.91 12.90
N PHE A 47 3.21 15.46 13.30
CA PHE A 47 2.93 15.10 14.67
C PHE A 47 3.85 13.96 15.15
N LEU A 48 4.02 12.91 14.34
CA LEU A 48 4.89 11.78 14.66
C LEU A 48 6.37 12.21 14.75
N GLN A 49 6.83 13.09 13.87
CA GLN A 49 8.18 13.65 13.90
C GLN A 49 8.40 14.50 15.17
N GLN A 50 7.49 15.40 15.49
CA GLN A 50 7.70 16.38 16.57
C GLN A 50 7.40 15.79 17.95
N ARG A 51 6.29 15.07 18.10
CA ARG A 51 5.81 14.57 19.40
C ARG A 51 6.40 13.22 19.76
N ARG A 52 6.49 12.31 18.79
CA ARG A 52 7.03 10.95 19.01
C ARG A 52 8.51 10.82 18.64
N LYS A 53 9.11 11.86 18.03
CA LYS A 53 10.50 11.82 17.53
C LYS A 53 10.73 10.65 16.57
N SER A 54 9.71 10.27 15.81
CA SER A 54 9.79 9.16 14.86
C SER A 54 10.76 9.50 13.74
N PHE A 55 11.84 8.71 13.62
CA PHE A 55 12.82 8.85 12.55
C PHE A 55 12.19 8.54 11.18
N ALA A 56 11.32 7.53 11.12
CA ALA A 56 10.63 7.13 9.91
C ALA A 56 9.72 8.26 9.38
N ALA A 57 8.98 8.93 10.26
CA ALA A 57 8.15 10.08 9.87
C ALA A 57 9.00 11.23 9.31
N ARG A 58 10.14 11.54 9.93
CA ARG A 58 11.07 12.56 9.43
C ARG A 58 11.66 12.22 8.06
N GLU A 59 12.07 10.97 7.87
CA GLU A 59 12.57 10.51 6.57
C GLU A 59 11.47 10.45 5.50
N SER A 60 10.22 10.22 5.91
CA SER A 60 9.07 10.25 5.02
C SER A 60 8.77 11.66 4.54
N LEU A 61 8.76 12.66 5.42
CA LEU A 61 8.58 14.06 5.04
C LEU A 61 9.67 14.55 4.08
N LYS A 62 10.94 14.27 4.40
CA LYS A 62 12.06 14.56 3.49
C LYS A 62 11.94 13.86 2.14
N PHE A 63 11.35 12.67 2.11
CA PHE A 63 11.14 11.95 0.87
C PHE A 63 10.00 12.59 0.07
N ILE A 64 8.90 12.97 0.71
CA ILE A 64 7.78 13.68 0.10
C ILE A 64 8.27 14.97 -0.57
N ASP A 65 9.11 15.75 0.11
CA ASP A 65 9.71 16.98 -0.43
C ASP A 65 10.55 16.76 -1.71
N ARG A 66 11.03 15.53 -1.93
CA ARG A 66 11.83 15.15 -3.11
C ARG A 66 11.00 14.47 -4.21
N LEU A 67 9.72 14.19 -3.96
CA LEU A 67 8.91 13.48 -4.95
C LEU A 67 8.66 14.29 -6.23
N ASP A 68 8.80 15.62 -6.16
CA ASP A 68 8.70 16.53 -7.31
C ASP A 68 10.00 16.59 -8.12
N ASP A 69 11.05 15.86 -7.74
CA ASP A 69 12.30 15.82 -8.49
C ASP A 69 12.08 15.18 -9.88
N PRO A 70 12.65 15.75 -10.96
CA PRO A 70 12.48 15.25 -12.33
C PRO A 70 13.16 13.87 -12.57
N SER A 71 13.83 13.32 -11.55
CA SER A 71 14.34 11.95 -11.56
C SER A 71 13.22 10.91 -11.65
N PHE A 72 12.01 11.24 -11.21
CA PHE A 72 10.85 10.34 -11.25
C PHE A 72 10.00 10.62 -12.49
N THR A 73 10.40 10.08 -13.64
CA THR A 73 9.78 10.40 -14.94
C THR A 73 8.32 9.95 -15.08
N ASN A 74 7.92 8.87 -14.40
CA ASN A 74 6.57 8.27 -14.49
C ASN A 74 5.78 8.39 -13.18
N LEU A 75 6.19 9.28 -12.29
CA LEU A 75 5.50 9.57 -11.04
C LEU A 75 4.80 10.93 -11.14
N LYS A 76 3.52 10.98 -10.77
CA LYS A 76 2.82 12.25 -10.55
C LYS A 76 2.40 12.31 -9.09
N VAL A 77 2.73 13.41 -8.43
CA VAL A 77 2.34 13.64 -7.04
C VAL A 77 1.39 14.83 -6.96
N PHE A 78 0.32 14.64 -6.21
CA PHE A 78 -0.72 15.62 -5.97
C PHE A 78 -0.80 15.83 -4.46
N ILE A 79 -0.29 16.95 -3.99
CA ILE A 79 -0.42 17.36 -2.59
C ILE A 79 -1.75 18.11 -2.43
N GLU A 80 -2.58 17.68 -1.49
CA GLU A 80 -3.86 18.31 -1.20
C GLU A 80 -3.67 19.72 -0.60
N PHE A 81 -4.48 20.66 -1.06
CA PHE A 81 -4.60 21.98 -0.45
C PHE A 81 -5.66 21.96 0.67
N PRO A 82 -5.42 22.60 1.83
CA PRO A 82 -6.38 22.62 2.94
C PRO A 82 -7.78 23.11 2.56
N GLU A 83 -7.88 24.02 1.61
CA GLU A 83 -9.12 24.63 1.13
C GLU A 83 -10.07 23.59 0.51
N VAL A 84 -9.54 22.49 -0.03
CA VAL A 84 -10.33 21.38 -0.59
C VAL A 84 -11.24 20.77 0.49
N LEU A 85 -10.74 20.67 1.73
CA LEU A 85 -11.50 20.09 2.85
C LEU A 85 -12.72 20.91 3.28
N ASP A 86 -12.69 22.22 3.01
CA ASP A 86 -13.77 23.15 3.36
C ASP A 86 -14.91 23.10 2.33
N ILE A 87 -14.59 22.73 1.09
CA ILE A 87 -15.58 22.54 0.02
C ILE A 87 -16.42 21.27 0.26
N ILE A 88 -15.79 20.22 0.80
CA ILE A 88 -16.42 18.91 0.96
C ILE A 88 -17.30 18.90 2.22
N LEU A 89 -18.60 18.70 2.04
CA LEU A 89 -19.53 18.59 3.16
C LEU A 89 -19.43 17.21 3.80
N TRP A 90 -19.68 17.15 5.11
CA TRP A 90 -19.71 15.86 5.81
C TRP A 90 -20.91 15.00 5.40
N SER A 91 -21.99 15.62 4.92
CA SER A 91 -23.13 14.92 4.33
C SER A 91 -22.70 13.99 3.20
N ASP A 92 -21.81 14.47 2.33
CA ASP A 92 -21.39 13.75 1.12
C ASP A 92 -20.63 12.48 1.51
N VAL A 93 -19.81 12.55 2.58
CA VAL A 93 -19.15 11.36 3.15
C VAL A 93 -20.16 10.36 3.71
N MET A 94 -21.23 10.86 4.34
CA MET A 94 -22.27 10.03 4.95
C MET A 94 -23.21 9.39 3.92
N GLU A 95 -23.37 9.96 2.72
CA GLU A 95 -24.11 9.34 1.62
C GLU A 95 -23.48 8.02 1.18
N HIS A 96 -22.15 7.94 1.25
CA HIS A 96 -21.39 6.73 0.94
C HIS A 96 -21.21 5.79 2.14
N ASN A 97 -21.75 6.13 3.31
CA ASN A 97 -21.63 5.29 4.51
C ASN A 97 -22.65 4.15 4.50
N ASN A 98 -22.16 2.91 4.56
CA ASN A 98 -22.99 1.75 4.80
C ASN A 98 -23.34 1.67 6.30
N ASN A 99 -24.60 1.94 6.63
CA ASN A 99 -25.14 1.89 8.01
C ASN A 99 -24.96 0.54 8.74
N ALA A 100 -24.49 -0.50 8.06
CA ALA A 100 -24.13 -1.81 8.64
C ALA A 100 -22.72 -1.87 9.25
N GLY A 101 -21.95 -0.78 9.19
CA GLY A 101 -20.60 -0.70 9.75
C GLY A 101 -20.55 -0.80 11.28
N LYS A 102 -19.51 -1.45 11.82
CA LYS A 102 -19.26 -1.57 13.27
C LYS A 102 -18.74 -0.27 13.90
N VAL A 103 -18.19 0.65 13.09
CA VAL A 103 -17.53 1.87 13.58
C VAL A 103 -18.50 3.04 13.47
N ASN A 104 -18.64 3.80 14.56
CA ASN A 104 -19.47 4.99 14.55
C ASN A 104 -18.74 6.16 13.89
N ILE A 105 -18.86 6.25 12.56
CA ILE A 105 -18.20 7.26 11.73
C ILE A 105 -18.60 8.69 12.14
N ALA A 106 -19.84 8.89 12.62
CA ALA A 106 -20.33 10.20 13.06
C ALA A 106 -19.57 10.75 14.28
N LYS A 107 -19.06 9.87 15.17
CA LYS A 107 -18.34 10.25 16.40
C LYS A 107 -16.81 10.34 16.22
N LEU A 108 -16.31 10.27 14.99
CA LEU A 108 -14.86 10.29 14.75
C LEU A 108 -14.21 11.64 15.11
N PRO A 109 -12.94 11.64 15.55
CA PRO A 109 -12.13 12.83 15.67
C PRO A 109 -12.05 13.62 14.35
N LYS A 110 -11.99 14.95 14.44
CA LYS A 110 -11.89 15.84 13.27
C LYS A 110 -10.78 15.43 12.29
N ARG A 111 -9.64 14.97 12.83
CA ARG A 111 -8.49 14.50 12.03
C ARG A 111 -8.89 13.37 11.08
N LEU A 112 -9.52 12.32 11.58
CA LEU A 112 -9.94 11.17 10.77
C LEU A 112 -11.09 11.52 9.82
N LYS A 113 -11.99 12.43 10.23
CA LYS A 113 -13.01 12.97 9.33
C LYS A 113 -12.40 13.67 8.13
N ASN A 114 -11.32 14.42 8.32
CA ASN A 114 -10.61 15.07 7.21
C ASN A 114 -10.02 14.05 6.25
N LEU A 115 -9.39 12.97 6.74
CA LEU A 115 -8.90 11.89 5.87
C LEU A 115 -10.03 11.30 5.01
N LEU A 116 -11.17 10.97 5.62
CA LEU A 116 -12.31 10.41 4.88
C LEU A 116 -12.86 11.39 3.85
N LYS A 117 -12.92 12.69 4.17
CA LYS A 117 -13.28 13.74 3.20
C LYS A 117 -12.31 13.76 2.01
N SER A 118 -11.00 13.78 2.25
CA SER A 118 -9.98 13.75 1.21
C SER A 118 -10.12 12.53 0.30
N CYS A 119 -10.37 11.36 0.89
CA CYS A 119 -10.57 10.13 0.15
C CYS A 119 -11.85 10.14 -0.69
N ILE A 120 -12.99 10.56 -0.12
CA ILE A 120 -14.26 10.68 -0.85
C ILE A 120 -14.11 11.68 -2.00
N TYR A 121 -13.45 12.80 -1.75
CA TYR A 121 -13.20 13.80 -2.77
C TYR A 121 -12.47 13.22 -3.97
N LYS A 122 -11.33 12.56 -3.74
CA LYS A 122 -10.58 11.96 -4.85
C LYS A 122 -11.23 10.75 -5.49
N CYS A 123 -12.00 9.97 -4.74
CA CYS A 123 -12.67 8.79 -5.30
C CYS A 123 -13.92 9.17 -6.12
N TYR A 124 -14.69 10.16 -5.67
CA TYR A 124 -16.07 10.36 -6.15
C TYR A 124 -16.41 11.78 -6.62
N LEU A 125 -15.81 12.83 -6.03
CA LEU A 125 -16.22 14.21 -6.28
C LEU A 125 -15.35 14.93 -7.30
N GLU A 126 -14.05 14.65 -7.29
CA GLU A 126 -13.16 15.12 -8.35
C GLU A 126 -13.55 14.38 -9.63
N GLY A 127 -13.83 15.15 -10.69
CA GLY A 127 -14.27 14.64 -11.98
C GLY A 127 -13.28 13.63 -12.56
N ASN A 128 -13.43 12.36 -12.16
CA ASN A 128 -12.54 11.30 -12.56
C ASN A 128 -12.94 10.88 -13.97
N GLU A 129 -12.07 11.13 -14.93
CA GLU A 129 -12.11 10.60 -16.30
C GLU A 129 -11.86 9.07 -16.31
N GLY A 130 -12.56 8.31 -15.46
CA GLY A 130 -12.39 6.86 -15.28
C GLY A 130 -11.20 6.43 -14.40
N LEU A 131 -10.61 7.34 -13.62
CA LEU A 131 -9.53 7.02 -12.69
C LEU A 131 -10.06 6.45 -11.37
N HIS A 132 -9.63 5.23 -11.04
CA HIS A 132 -9.92 4.59 -9.76
C HIS A 132 -8.76 4.82 -8.77
N TRP A 133 -9.09 5.39 -7.62
CA TRP A 133 -8.15 5.69 -6.53
C TRP A 133 -8.30 4.67 -5.39
N PHE A 134 -7.16 4.22 -4.86
CA PHE A 134 -7.10 3.29 -3.74
C PHE A 134 -6.35 3.90 -2.55
N LEU A 135 -6.94 3.83 -1.36
CA LEU A 135 -6.30 4.24 -0.11
C LEU A 135 -5.30 3.18 0.37
N ILE A 136 -4.02 3.55 0.45
CA ILE A 136 -2.99 2.71 1.07
C ILE A 136 -2.91 3.07 2.54
N SER A 137 -3.22 2.13 3.43
CA SER A 137 -3.06 2.30 4.88
C SER A 137 -2.64 1.02 5.57
N GLU A 138 -1.73 1.13 6.52
CA GLU A 138 -1.27 0.05 7.39
C GLU A 138 -1.99 0.04 8.75
N ASP A 139 -2.95 0.95 8.96
CA ASP A 139 -3.82 0.95 10.14
C ASP A 139 -5.12 0.18 9.84
N PRO A 140 -5.39 -0.94 10.53
CA PRO A 140 -6.64 -1.69 10.37
C PRO A 140 -7.90 -0.85 10.62
N GLN A 141 -7.85 0.12 11.55
CA GLN A 141 -9.00 0.95 11.86
C GLN A 141 -9.34 1.89 10.70
N ILE A 142 -8.31 2.47 10.08
CA ILE A 142 -8.48 3.34 8.89
C ILE A 142 -9.05 2.54 7.73
N ARG A 143 -8.56 1.33 7.48
CA ARG A 143 -9.11 0.45 6.45
C ARG A 143 -10.56 0.06 6.73
N GLU A 144 -10.91 -0.27 7.97
CA GLU A 144 -12.30 -0.60 8.33
C GLU A 144 -13.25 0.60 8.10
N MET A 145 -12.82 1.81 8.46
CA MET A 145 -13.59 3.04 8.19
C MET A 145 -13.71 3.31 6.69
N ALA A 146 -12.62 3.14 5.93
CA ALA A 146 -12.63 3.31 4.48
C ALA A 146 -13.62 2.35 3.81
N VAL A 147 -13.60 1.07 4.18
CA VAL A 147 -14.54 0.06 3.68
C VAL A 147 -15.99 0.44 3.99
N GLN A 148 -16.28 0.97 5.17
CA GLN A 148 -17.63 1.41 5.53
C GLN A 148 -18.12 2.60 4.68
N CYS A 149 -17.22 3.52 4.32
CA CYS A 149 -17.51 4.63 3.42
C CYS A 149 -17.43 4.25 1.92
N ASN A 150 -17.40 2.95 1.58
CA ASN A 150 -17.20 2.46 0.22
C ASN A 150 -15.90 3.00 -0.45
N ILE A 151 -14.86 3.29 0.31
CA ILE A 151 -13.57 3.76 -0.21
C ILE A 151 -12.69 2.53 -0.43
N PRO A 152 -12.20 2.27 -1.65
CA PRO A 152 -11.26 1.18 -1.91
C PRO A 152 -9.99 1.38 -1.08
N SER A 153 -9.59 0.37 -0.32
CA SER A 153 -8.36 0.42 0.49
C SER A 153 -7.55 -0.87 0.40
N CYS A 154 -6.23 -0.75 0.55
CA CYS A 154 -5.28 -1.87 0.46
C CYS A 154 -4.08 -1.66 1.40
N SER A 155 -3.36 -2.74 1.68
CA SER A 155 -2.07 -2.68 2.38
C SER A 155 -0.92 -2.42 1.40
N ILE A 156 0.22 -2.01 1.91
CA ILE A 156 1.46 -1.85 1.14
C ILE A 156 1.87 -3.16 0.50
N VAL A 157 1.68 -4.29 1.20
CA VAL A 157 2.04 -5.63 0.69
C VAL A 157 1.19 -6.00 -0.52
N ASP A 158 -0.09 -5.67 -0.49
CA ASP A 158 -1.00 -5.92 -1.61
C ASP A 158 -0.58 -5.08 -2.82
N VAL A 159 -0.29 -3.79 -2.60
CA VAL A 159 0.18 -2.88 -3.65
C VAL A 159 1.51 -3.36 -4.23
N ASP A 160 2.45 -3.78 -3.39
CA ASP A 160 3.74 -4.29 -3.83
C ASP A 160 3.59 -5.51 -4.74
N SER A 161 2.68 -6.42 -4.38
CA SER A 161 2.41 -7.62 -5.17
C SER A 161 1.80 -7.29 -6.53
N ILE A 162 0.91 -6.30 -6.60
CA ILE A 162 0.28 -5.83 -7.83
C ILE A 162 1.30 -5.14 -8.73
N LEU A 163 2.08 -4.20 -8.17
CA LEU A 163 3.08 -3.45 -8.93
C LEU A 163 4.21 -4.35 -9.42
N SER A 164 4.70 -5.27 -8.60
CA SER A 164 5.81 -6.15 -8.97
C SER A 164 5.44 -7.11 -10.11
N LYS A 165 4.16 -7.52 -10.19
CA LYS A 165 3.63 -8.32 -11.30
C LYS A 165 3.72 -7.56 -12.63
N ASP A 166 3.32 -6.28 -12.61
CA ASP A 166 3.21 -5.46 -13.82
C ASP A 166 4.56 -4.82 -14.22
N MET A 167 5.38 -4.48 -13.24
CA MET A 167 6.76 -4.00 -13.46
C MET A 167 7.71 -5.13 -13.84
N ASN A 168 7.23 -6.39 -13.83
CA ASN A 168 7.94 -7.57 -14.30
C ASN A 168 9.29 -7.77 -13.61
N ASP A 169 9.32 -7.50 -12.29
CA ASP A 169 10.55 -7.57 -11.50
C ASP A 169 11.09 -9.01 -11.46
N LYS A 170 12.41 -9.16 -11.57
CA LYS A 170 13.08 -10.46 -11.40
C LYS A 170 12.74 -11.08 -10.05
N SER A 171 12.61 -10.25 -9.01
CA SER A 171 12.26 -10.70 -7.66
C SER A 171 10.85 -11.32 -7.61
N PHE A 172 9.89 -10.76 -8.34
CA PHE A 172 8.54 -11.32 -8.48
C PHE A 172 8.56 -12.65 -9.23
N ARG A 173 9.30 -12.72 -10.34
CA ARG A 173 9.46 -13.97 -11.11
C ARG A 173 10.12 -15.07 -10.27
N GLU A 174 11.11 -14.73 -9.45
CA GLU A 174 11.76 -15.66 -8.53
C GLU A 174 10.83 -16.12 -7.41
N SER A 175 10.05 -15.21 -6.83
CA SER A 175 9.04 -15.52 -5.80
C SER A 175 7.92 -16.39 -6.35
N GLU A 176 7.45 -16.11 -7.57
CA GLU A 176 6.42 -16.90 -8.24
C GLU A 176 6.94 -18.30 -8.60
N ARG A 177 8.19 -18.41 -9.10
CA ARG A 177 8.85 -19.70 -9.32
C ARG A 177 8.99 -20.48 -8.03
N PHE A 178 9.35 -19.83 -6.93
CA PHE A 178 9.47 -20.46 -5.62
C PHE A 178 8.11 -20.95 -5.10
N ASN A 179 7.06 -20.12 -5.17
CA ASN A 179 5.71 -20.51 -4.78
C ASN A 179 5.19 -21.68 -5.61
N ASN A 180 5.42 -21.65 -6.93
CA ASN A 180 5.06 -22.76 -7.82
C ASN A 180 5.86 -24.04 -7.50
N MET A 181 7.14 -23.91 -7.15
CA MET A 181 7.96 -25.05 -6.70
C MET A 181 7.46 -25.61 -5.36
N MET A 182 7.06 -24.76 -4.42
CA MET A 182 6.47 -25.15 -3.14
C MET A 182 5.14 -25.89 -3.32
N LEU A 183 4.27 -25.40 -4.20
CA LEU A 183 3.02 -26.05 -4.55
C LEU A 183 3.24 -27.42 -5.23
N LYS A 184 4.29 -27.55 -6.05
CA LYS A 184 4.61 -28.78 -6.77
C LYS A 184 5.26 -29.84 -5.87
N ASN A 185 6.11 -29.42 -4.93
CA ASN A 185 6.89 -30.32 -4.07
C ASN A 185 6.25 -30.57 -2.70
N GLY A 186 5.22 -29.80 -2.34
CA GLY A 186 4.53 -29.90 -1.07
C GLY A 186 3.35 -30.86 -1.08
N THR A 187 3.17 -31.57 0.02
CA THR A 187 1.95 -32.31 0.32
C THR A 187 0.94 -31.38 0.97
N LYS A 188 -0.25 -31.29 0.38
CA LYS A 188 -1.38 -30.55 0.97
C LYS A 188 -1.92 -31.36 2.14
N GLU A 189 -1.96 -30.76 3.32
CA GLU A 189 -2.69 -31.27 4.47
C GLU A 189 -3.75 -30.25 4.89
N GLU A 190 -4.99 -30.71 5.03
CA GLU A 190 -6.04 -29.93 5.68
C GLU A 190 -5.81 -29.95 7.20
N SER A 191 -5.61 -28.78 7.80
CA SER A 191 -5.66 -28.67 9.25
C SER A 191 -7.10 -28.75 9.74
N GLU A 192 -7.33 -29.22 10.98
CA GLU A 192 -8.66 -29.40 11.61
C GLU A 192 -9.55 -28.13 11.60
N ASN A 193 -8.97 -26.96 11.34
CA ASN A 193 -9.68 -25.67 11.21
C ASN A 193 -10.02 -25.27 9.75
N GLY A 194 -9.99 -26.20 8.78
CA GLY A 194 -10.38 -25.94 7.39
C GLY A 194 -9.45 -25.02 6.60
N ARG A 195 -8.23 -24.76 7.10
CA ARG A 195 -7.18 -24.04 6.36
C ARG A 195 -6.23 -25.06 5.73
N GLU A 196 -6.09 -25.01 4.40
CA GLU A 196 -5.09 -25.78 3.67
C GLU A 196 -3.68 -25.30 4.07
N THR A 197 -2.86 -26.25 4.53
CA THR A 197 -1.44 -26.01 4.83
C THR A 197 -0.59 -26.89 3.93
N ILE A 198 0.44 -26.30 3.31
CA ILE A 198 1.37 -27.03 2.45
C ILE A 198 2.60 -27.36 3.29
N LYS A 199 2.83 -28.65 3.55
CA LYS A 199 4.06 -29.11 4.22
C LYS A 199 5.09 -29.52 3.17
N THR A 200 6.30 -28.98 3.31
CA THR A 200 7.45 -29.33 2.47
C THR A 200 8.61 -29.81 3.32
N ASN A 201 9.38 -30.79 2.84
CA ASN A 201 10.63 -31.20 3.47
C ASN A 201 11.72 -30.15 3.22
N PHE A 202 12.27 -29.59 4.29
CA PHE A 202 13.24 -28.48 4.25
C PHE A 202 14.48 -28.79 3.38
N ASP A 203 15.05 -29.99 3.55
CA ASP A 203 16.27 -30.40 2.84
C ASP A 203 16.11 -30.53 1.32
N LYS A 204 14.91 -30.88 0.84
CA LYS A 204 14.63 -30.99 -0.60
C LYS A 204 14.34 -29.65 -1.26
N THR A 205 14.10 -28.60 -0.46
CA THR A 205 13.49 -27.37 -0.94
C THR A 205 14.41 -26.16 -0.82
N VAL A 206 15.29 -26.14 0.18
CA VAL A 206 16.22 -25.02 0.44
C VAL A 206 17.62 -25.28 -0.12
N TYR A 207 18.08 -26.53 -0.15
CA TYR A 207 19.41 -26.87 -0.63
C TYR A 207 19.36 -27.40 -2.06
N ALA A 208 20.26 -26.89 -2.91
CA ALA A 208 20.53 -27.52 -4.20
C ALA A 208 21.00 -28.97 -3.96
N SER A 209 20.49 -29.91 -4.75
CA SER A 209 20.88 -31.32 -4.69
C SER A 209 22.40 -31.42 -4.86
N ARG A 210 23.11 -31.68 -3.76
CA ARG A 210 24.56 -31.88 -3.78
C ARG A 210 24.83 -33.17 -4.54
N GLY A 211 25.51 -33.07 -5.68
CA GLY A 211 26.02 -34.24 -6.38
C GLY A 211 26.95 -35.04 -5.46
N THR A 212 26.99 -36.36 -5.63
CA THR A 212 27.94 -37.26 -4.99
C THR A 212 29.32 -37.06 -5.61
N GLY A 213 29.92 -35.88 -5.42
CA GLY A 213 31.33 -35.64 -5.74
C GLY A 213 32.15 -35.88 -4.48
N GLU A 214 33.24 -36.65 -4.60
CA GLU A 214 34.18 -36.81 -3.50
C GLU A 214 34.74 -35.43 -3.10
N LEU A 215 34.64 -35.10 -1.81
CA LEU A 215 35.26 -33.91 -1.26
C LEU A 215 36.77 -33.98 -1.46
N TRP A 216 37.37 -32.88 -1.88
CA TRP A 216 38.81 -32.75 -2.02
C TRP A 216 39.51 -33.13 -0.71
N SER A 217 40.33 -34.17 -0.75
CA SER A 217 41.18 -34.61 0.35
C SER A 217 42.60 -34.06 0.14
N PRO A 218 43.21 -33.40 1.16
CA PRO A 218 44.56 -32.82 1.06
C PRO A 218 45.67 -33.86 0.90
#